data_AF-I1BJF6-F1
#
_entry.id   AF-I1BJF6-F1
#
_cell.length_a   1.000
_cell.length_b   1.000
_cell.length_c   1.000
_cell.angle_alpha   90.00
_cell.angle_beta   90.00
_cell.angle_gamma   90.00
#
_symmetry.space_group_name_H-M   'P 1'
#
loop_
_entity.id
_entity.type
_entity.pdbx_description
1 polymer ?
#
loop_
_entity_poly.entity_id
_entity_poly.type
_entity_poly.pdbx_seq_one_letter_code
_entity_poly.pdbx_strand_id
1 'polypeptide(L)'
;MEKDSADYGQVNKDDNSSSSSNDNQQQIADTTITEDEFDILSMILPLRPGSDLFSKNSFRYQCIKNIIITAVIGNGITGDAYSVGANEHDGRRADMIYFPLKEFARDLAPVIVEIQNKVNHAFVARVTRYCLNIFDDVRALPVLVVISIDGFSSKEFRDFAFDKSDGNSFYTHPCQSWAKQVQVYTVDFIAKRIDSSPIDPMIALAYVLILQEKNIMMLDKYDVPTIQDIYKTALNVFSFGKDTTDDLTRRNESFCDAMASQFAKILKYEKDCSEEARKRLRQYAEDGIDFARQFKRRQLFVIQW
;
A
#
# COMPACT_ATOMS: atom_id res chain seq x y z
N MET A 1 -75.56 -48.89 15.30
CA MET A 1 -75.35 -48.78 13.85
C MET A 1 -73.90 -48.33 13.66
N GLU A 2 -72.93 -49.24 13.76
CA GLU A 2 -72.49 -50.27 12.79
C GLU A 2 -71.63 -49.73 11.62
N LYS A 3 -70.39 -50.24 11.60
CA LYS A 3 -69.56 -50.67 10.44
C LYS A 3 -68.97 -49.57 9.55
N ASP A 4 -67.83 -49.72 8.87
CA ASP A 4 -66.69 -50.67 8.76
C ASP A 4 -65.67 -49.91 7.84
N SER A 5 -64.36 -49.89 8.11
CA SER A 5 -63.29 -50.73 7.54
C SER A 5 -62.90 -50.54 6.05
N ALA A 6 -61.56 -50.50 5.85
CA ALA A 6 -60.73 -50.98 4.72
C ALA A 6 -60.51 -50.12 3.45
N ASP A 7 -59.31 -49.50 3.36
CA ASP A 7 -58.06 -50.03 2.77
C ASP A 7 -57.98 -50.67 1.35
N TYR A 8 -56.83 -50.39 0.72
CA TYR A 8 -56.12 -50.96 -0.45
C TYR A 8 -56.59 -50.74 -1.90
N GLY A 9 -55.64 -50.25 -2.72
CA GLY A 9 -55.72 -50.18 -4.18
C GLY A 9 -54.46 -49.58 -4.82
N GLN A 10 -53.38 -50.36 -4.81
CA GLN A 10 -52.03 -50.08 -5.27
C GLN A 10 -51.89 -50.22 -6.80
N VAL A 11 -50.73 -49.81 -7.35
CA VAL A 11 -49.96 -50.49 -8.44
C VAL A 11 -49.71 -49.72 -9.77
N ASN A 12 -48.39 -49.55 -10.04
CA ASN A 12 -47.65 -49.50 -11.33
C ASN A 12 -47.61 -48.21 -12.17
N LYS A 13 -46.54 -47.91 -12.90
CA LYS A 13 -45.10 -48.29 -12.96
C LYS A 13 -44.53 -47.44 -14.10
N ASP A 14 -43.27 -47.04 -13.96
CA ASP A 14 -42.22 -46.98 -14.98
C ASP A 14 -42.57 -46.49 -16.41
N ASP A 15 -42.00 -45.36 -16.83
CA ASP A 15 -40.79 -45.32 -17.68
C ASP A 15 -40.67 -44.06 -18.57
N ASN A 16 -39.44 -43.51 -18.55
CA ASN A 16 -38.68 -42.91 -19.65
C ASN A 16 -39.34 -41.87 -20.58
N SER A 17 -38.80 -40.64 -20.57
CA SER A 17 -37.64 -40.26 -21.42
C SER A 17 -37.56 -38.75 -21.70
N SER A 18 -36.34 -38.23 -21.51
CA SER A 18 -35.65 -37.18 -22.29
C SER A 18 -36.33 -35.84 -22.60
N SER A 19 -35.72 -34.75 -22.13
CA SER A 19 -34.99 -33.76 -22.97
C SER A 19 -34.51 -32.60 -22.08
N SER A 20 -33.20 -32.54 -21.85
CA SER A 20 -32.29 -31.50 -22.37
C SER A 20 -32.53 -30.09 -21.80
N SER A 21 -31.59 -29.61 -20.99
CA SER A 21 -30.61 -28.60 -21.44
C SER A 21 -29.75 -28.14 -20.26
N ASN A 22 -28.45 -28.29 -20.45
CA ASN A 22 -27.32 -27.53 -19.91
C ASN A 22 -27.63 -26.44 -18.87
N ASP A 23 -26.92 -26.49 -17.74
CA ASP A 23 -26.04 -25.37 -17.40
C ASP A 23 -24.81 -25.86 -16.62
N ASN A 24 -23.67 -25.35 -17.08
CA ASN A 24 -22.33 -25.76 -16.73
C ASN A 24 -22.00 -25.49 -15.25
N GLN A 25 -21.88 -26.53 -14.43
CA GLN A 25 -21.02 -26.48 -13.26
C GLN A 25 -19.59 -26.77 -13.71
N GLN A 26 -18.91 -25.73 -14.18
CA GLN A 26 -17.45 -25.75 -14.30
C GLN A 26 -16.89 -25.20 -12.99
N GLN A 27 -16.54 -26.13 -12.09
CA GLN A 27 -15.63 -25.87 -10.97
C GLN A 27 -14.39 -25.20 -11.53
N ILE A 28 -14.28 -23.88 -11.34
CA ILE A 28 -13.02 -23.17 -11.49
C ILE A 28 -12.19 -23.62 -10.29
N ALA A 29 -11.22 -24.47 -10.56
CA ALA A 29 -10.19 -24.84 -9.61
C ALA A 29 -9.52 -23.55 -9.11
N ASP A 30 -9.53 -23.36 -7.79
CA ASP A 30 -8.64 -22.46 -7.08
C ASP A 30 -7.21 -22.74 -7.55
N THR A 31 -6.74 -21.94 -8.50
CA THR A 31 -5.33 -21.94 -8.88
C THR A 31 -4.63 -21.16 -7.79
N THR A 32 -4.30 -21.87 -6.71
CA THR A 32 -3.35 -21.40 -5.71
C THR A 32 -2.04 -21.17 -6.45
N ILE A 33 -1.75 -19.90 -6.76
CA ILE A 33 -0.48 -19.52 -7.37
C ILE A 33 0.59 -19.82 -6.32
N THR A 34 1.41 -20.82 -6.60
CA THR A 34 2.52 -21.25 -5.76
C THR A 34 3.52 -20.11 -5.57
N GLU A 35 4.04 -19.99 -4.34
CA GLU A 35 4.93 -18.95 -3.80
C GLU A 35 6.29 -18.80 -4.52
N ASP A 36 6.49 -19.42 -5.69
CA ASP A 36 7.66 -19.20 -6.54
C ASP A 36 7.55 -17.84 -7.25
N GLU A 37 8.01 -16.83 -6.51
CA GLU A 37 8.54 -15.54 -6.93
C GLU A 37 7.73 -14.82 -8.02
N PHE A 38 6.78 -13.99 -7.57
CA PHE A 38 6.68 -12.66 -8.16
C PHE A 38 8.10 -12.07 -8.12
N ASP A 39 8.86 -12.19 -9.21
CA ASP A 39 10.10 -11.45 -9.33
C ASP A 39 9.70 -9.97 -9.37
N ILE A 40 9.79 -9.39 -8.19
CA ILE A 40 9.36 -8.05 -7.86
C ILE A 40 10.23 -7.02 -8.58
N LEU A 41 11.47 -7.38 -8.91
CA LEU A 41 12.43 -6.54 -9.61
C LEU A 41 11.96 -6.29 -11.04
N SER A 42 11.34 -7.29 -11.66
CA SER A 42 10.80 -7.22 -13.02
C SER A 42 9.37 -6.70 -13.13
N MET A 43 8.73 -6.34 -12.01
CA MET A 43 7.34 -5.90 -11.98
C MET A 43 7.18 -4.38 -11.89
N ILE A 44 6.05 -3.91 -12.41
CA ILE A 44 5.68 -2.51 -12.46
C ILE A 44 4.32 -2.38 -11.80
N LEU A 45 4.23 -1.52 -10.79
CA LEU A 45 2.97 -1.19 -10.16
C LEU A 45 2.05 -0.49 -11.17
N PRO A 46 0.78 -0.91 -11.30
CA PRO A 46 -0.14 -0.31 -12.27
C PRO A 46 -0.43 1.15 -11.91
N LEU A 47 -0.54 1.42 -10.61
CA LEU A 47 -0.72 2.75 -10.05
C LEU A 47 0.58 3.29 -9.46
N ARG A 48 0.74 4.61 -9.53
CA ARG A 48 1.86 5.32 -8.93
C ARG A 48 1.72 5.27 -7.38
N PRO A 49 2.73 4.82 -6.63
CA PRO A 49 2.71 4.93 -5.17
C PRO A 49 2.46 6.36 -4.71
N GLY A 50 1.72 6.52 -3.62
CA GLY A 50 1.35 7.84 -3.10
C GLY A 50 0.22 8.53 -3.87
N SER A 51 -0.26 8.00 -4.99
CA SER A 51 -1.48 8.52 -5.64
C SER A 51 -2.73 8.21 -4.82
N ASP A 52 -3.77 9.04 -4.95
CA ASP A 52 -5.03 8.92 -4.20
C ASP A 52 -5.60 7.48 -4.22
N LEU A 53 -5.74 6.89 -5.41
CA LEU A 53 -6.28 5.54 -5.59
C LEU A 53 -5.33 4.45 -5.06
N PHE A 54 -4.01 4.64 -5.24
CA PHE A 54 -3.03 3.70 -4.69
C PHE A 54 -3.15 3.64 -3.17
N SER A 55 -3.06 4.81 -2.53
CA SER A 55 -3.00 4.95 -1.07
C SER A 55 -4.27 4.43 -0.40
N LYS A 56 -5.45 4.81 -0.93
CA LYS A 56 -6.74 4.36 -0.38
C LYS A 56 -6.91 2.84 -0.40
N ASN A 57 -6.39 2.16 -1.42
CA ASN A 57 -6.47 0.70 -1.51
C ASN A 57 -5.37 0.03 -0.67
N SER A 58 -4.12 0.51 -0.75
CA SER A 58 -3.00 -0.06 0.00
C SER A 58 -3.18 0.07 1.51
N PHE A 59 -3.69 1.19 2.01
CA PHE A 59 -3.92 1.42 3.44
C PHE A 59 -4.99 0.52 4.07
N ARG A 60 -5.81 -0.18 3.27
CA ARG A 60 -6.76 -1.17 3.78
C ARG A 60 -6.09 -2.50 4.10
N TYR A 61 -4.92 -2.77 3.51
CA TYR A 61 -4.26 -4.05 3.67
C TYR A 61 -3.59 -4.18 5.03
N GLN A 62 -3.69 -5.36 5.64
CA GLN A 62 -3.31 -5.57 7.04
C GLN A 62 -1.84 -5.25 7.32
N CYS A 63 -0.92 -5.63 6.42
CA CYS A 63 0.51 -5.34 6.59
C CYS A 63 0.80 -3.83 6.64
N ILE A 64 0.17 -3.03 5.78
CA ILE A 64 0.35 -1.57 5.75
C ILE A 64 -0.32 -0.92 6.97
N LYS A 65 -1.52 -1.37 7.32
CA LYS A 65 -2.20 -0.94 8.56
C LYS A 65 -1.33 -1.24 9.79
N ASN A 66 -0.72 -2.42 9.87
CA ASN A 66 0.18 -2.80 10.96
C ASN A 66 1.39 -1.86 11.07
N ILE A 67 2.02 -1.51 9.94
CA ILE A 67 3.14 -0.55 9.93
C ILE A 67 2.71 0.77 10.56
N ILE A 68 1.59 1.34 10.09
CA ILE A 68 1.11 2.64 10.52
C ILE A 68 0.71 2.62 12.01
N ILE A 69 -0.13 1.66 12.41
CA ILE A 69 -0.64 1.61 13.79
C ILE A 69 0.49 1.35 14.79
N THR A 70 1.40 0.44 14.49
CA THR A 70 2.54 0.14 15.39
C THR A 70 3.42 1.36 15.59
N ALA A 71 3.69 2.12 14.52
CA ALA A 71 4.53 3.32 14.59
C ALA A 71 3.87 4.47 15.36
N VAL A 72 2.55 4.63 15.21
CA VAL A 72 1.82 5.79 15.74
C VAL A 72 1.36 5.59 17.18
N ILE A 73 0.89 4.39 17.50
CA ILE A 73 0.33 4.06 18.82
C ILE A 73 1.42 3.48 19.73
N GLY A 74 2.32 2.67 19.17
CA GLY A 74 3.39 2.03 19.91
C GLY A 74 2.90 0.94 20.86
N ASN A 75 3.74 0.62 21.85
CA ASN A 75 3.42 -0.31 22.96
C ASN A 75 2.95 -1.71 22.52
N GLY A 76 3.40 -2.19 21.36
CA GLY A 76 3.03 -3.50 20.83
C GLY A 76 1.62 -3.57 20.22
N ILE A 77 0.91 -2.44 20.09
CA ILE A 77 -0.40 -2.39 19.45
C ILE A 77 -0.25 -2.50 17.93
N THR A 78 -0.93 -3.47 17.34
CA THR A 78 -0.94 -3.71 15.89
C THR A 78 -2.22 -3.22 15.25
N GLY A 79 -2.29 -3.29 13.91
CA GLY A 79 -3.49 -2.96 13.16
C GLY A 79 -4.70 -3.86 13.46
N ASP A 80 -4.54 -4.98 14.13
CA ASP A 80 -5.64 -5.87 14.51
C ASP A 80 -6.56 -5.23 15.56
N ALA A 81 -6.03 -4.30 16.35
CA ALA A 81 -6.83 -3.51 17.29
C ALA A 81 -7.69 -2.43 16.60
N TYR A 82 -7.64 -2.32 15.27
CA TYR A 82 -8.30 -1.28 14.49
C TYR A 82 -9.09 -1.82 13.30
N SER A 83 -10.25 -1.21 13.04
CA SER A 83 -11.03 -1.37 11.82
C SER A 83 -10.90 -0.15 10.91
N VAL A 84 -11.12 -0.36 9.61
CA VAL A 84 -11.21 0.73 8.64
C VAL A 84 -12.58 1.40 8.78
N GLY A 85 -12.57 2.71 8.99
CA GLY A 85 -13.77 3.53 9.10
C GLY A 85 -14.34 3.99 7.76
N ALA A 86 -15.57 4.52 7.81
CA ALA A 86 -16.03 5.42 6.75
C ALA A 86 -15.10 6.64 6.72
N ASN A 87 -14.64 7.01 5.54
CA ASN A 87 -13.64 8.07 5.37
C ASN A 87 -14.22 9.32 4.71
N GLU A 88 -15.54 9.41 4.54
CA GLU A 88 -16.24 10.55 3.95
C GLU A 88 -17.09 11.27 5.00
N HIS A 89 -16.83 12.56 5.20
CA HIS A 89 -17.65 13.46 6.01
C HIS A 89 -17.81 14.79 5.26
N ASP A 90 -19.05 15.28 5.14
CA ASP A 90 -19.39 16.54 4.43
C ASP A 90 -18.91 16.60 2.96
N GLY A 91 -18.94 15.46 2.26
CA GLY A 91 -18.47 15.35 0.87
C GLY A 91 -16.95 15.52 0.71
N ARG A 92 -16.20 15.55 1.82
CA ARG A 92 -14.74 15.55 1.84
C ARG A 92 -14.26 14.25 2.44
N ARG A 93 -13.24 13.67 1.80
CA ARG A 93 -12.78 12.34 2.11
C ARG A 93 -11.35 12.39 2.62
N ALA A 94 -11.12 11.84 3.80
CA ALA A 94 -9.77 11.52 4.22
C ALA A 94 -9.26 10.31 3.43
N ASP A 95 -7.96 10.18 3.23
CA ASP A 95 -7.43 9.01 2.51
C ASP A 95 -7.72 7.72 3.29
N MET A 96 -7.43 7.73 4.59
CA MET A 96 -7.80 6.62 5.47
C MET A 96 -8.13 7.07 6.89
N ILE A 97 -9.09 6.38 7.51
CA ILE A 97 -9.42 6.51 8.92
C ILE A 97 -9.44 5.11 9.54
N TYR A 98 -8.72 4.93 10.64
CA TYR A 98 -8.74 3.73 11.46
C TYR A 98 -9.41 4.03 12.80
N PHE A 99 -10.42 3.24 13.14
CA PHE A 99 -11.08 3.31 14.44
C PHE A 99 -10.64 2.13 15.29
N PRO A 100 -10.36 2.33 16.60
CA PRO A 100 -10.14 1.21 17.50
C PRO A 100 -11.36 0.30 17.53
N LEU A 101 -11.13 -1.01 17.67
CA LEU A 101 -12.22 -1.94 17.96
C LEU A 101 -12.93 -1.56 19.26
N LYS A 102 -14.19 -1.94 19.39
CA LYS A 102 -15.07 -1.53 20.50
C LYS A 102 -14.46 -1.80 21.88
N GLU A 103 -13.72 -2.88 22.03
CA GLU A 103 -13.03 -3.26 23.26
C GLU A 103 -11.86 -2.34 23.63
N PHE A 104 -11.26 -1.65 22.66
CA PHE A 104 -10.16 -0.70 22.85
C PHE A 104 -10.57 0.77 22.71
N ALA A 105 -11.83 1.05 22.37
CA ALA A 105 -12.32 2.38 22.00
C ALA A 105 -12.18 3.45 23.08
N ARG A 106 -11.98 3.05 24.35
CA ARG A 106 -11.76 4.00 25.47
C ARG A 106 -10.29 4.35 25.68
N ASP A 107 -9.38 3.48 25.26
CA ASP A 107 -7.95 3.59 25.58
C ASP A 107 -7.13 4.05 24.37
N LEU A 108 -7.62 3.76 23.17
CA LEU A 108 -6.94 4.04 21.92
C LEU A 108 -7.59 5.21 21.18
N ALA A 109 -6.75 6.02 20.54
CA ALA A 109 -7.20 7.14 19.73
C ALA A 109 -7.48 6.67 18.28
N PRO A 110 -8.50 7.21 17.59
CA PRO A 110 -8.62 7.03 16.15
C PRO A 110 -7.38 7.54 15.42
N VAL A 111 -7.08 7.00 14.24
CA VAL A 111 -5.92 7.42 13.43
C VAL A 111 -6.41 7.85 12.05
N ILE A 112 -6.03 9.06 11.63
CA ILE A 112 -6.24 9.57 10.27
C ILE A 112 -4.92 9.51 9.52
N VAL A 113 -4.95 9.04 8.28
CA VAL A 113 -3.80 9.03 7.38
C VAL A 113 -4.14 9.83 6.13
N GLU A 114 -3.27 10.76 5.77
CA GLU A 114 -3.36 11.59 4.58
C GLU A 114 -2.07 11.49 3.77
N ILE A 115 -2.20 11.39 2.44
CA ILE A 115 -1.12 11.70 1.52
C ILE A 115 -1.38 13.04 0.87
N GLN A 116 -0.41 13.93 1.02
CA GLN A 116 -0.54 15.28 0.52
C GLN A 116 0.67 15.62 -0.33
N ASN A 117 0.43 16.29 -1.46
CA ASN A 117 1.54 16.79 -2.27
C ASN A 117 2.32 17.85 -1.47
N LYS A 118 1.70 19.00 -1.18
CA LYS A 118 2.28 20.05 -0.34
C LYS A 118 1.43 20.34 0.90
N VAL A 119 2.08 20.43 2.06
CA VAL A 119 1.47 20.89 3.30
C VAL A 119 1.42 22.43 3.29
N ASN A 120 0.22 22.97 3.36
CA ASN A 120 -0.07 24.41 3.35
C ASN A 120 -1.23 24.75 4.30
N HIS A 121 -1.55 26.04 4.44
CA HIS A 121 -2.65 26.47 5.31
C HIS A 121 -4.01 25.86 4.94
N ALA A 122 -4.32 25.73 3.65
CA ALA A 122 -5.59 25.15 3.20
C ALA A 122 -5.69 23.66 3.59
N PHE A 123 -4.59 22.93 3.49
CA PHE A 123 -4.48 21.55 3.96
C PHE A 123 -4.66 21.46 5.48
N VAL A 124 -3.96 22.29 6.26
CA VAL A 124 -4.10 22.30 7.74
C VAL A 124 -5.56 22.55 8.13
N ALA A 125 -6.20 23.56 7.53
CA ALA A 125 -7.62 23.84 7.77
C ALA A 125 -8.57 22.72 7.32
N ARG A 126 -8.14 21.84 6.40
CA ARG A 126 -8.91 20.67 5.97
C ARG A 126 -8.79 19.55 7.01
N VAL A 127 -7.57 19.19 7.41
CA VAL A 127 -7.35 18.11 8.39
C VAL A 127 -7.85 18.47 9.78
N THR A 128 -7.81 19.75 10.19
CA THR A 128 -8.46 20.20 11.44
C THR A 128 -9.95 19.86 11.43
N ARG A 129 -10.65 20.08 10.31
CA ARG A 129 -12.07 19.72 10.19
C ARG A 129 -12.27 18.20 10.26
N TYR A 130 -11.43 17.42 9.59
CA TYR A 130 -11.50 15.96 9.68
C TYR A 130 -11.39 15.47 11.12
N CYS A 131 -10.44 16.02 11.88
CA CYS A 131 -10.27 15.61 13.27
C CYS A 131 -11.43 16.03 14.18
N LEU A 132 -11.99 17.23 13.97
CA LEU A 132 -13.15 17.69 14.72
C LEU A 132 -14.42 16.87 14.39
N ASN A 133 -14.63 16.50 13.13
CA ASN A 133 -15.75 15.65 12.74
C ASN A 133 -15.65 14.27 13.43
N ILE A 134 -14.47 13.66 13.43
CA ILE A 134 -14.24 12.41 14.20
C ILE A 134 -14.52 12.61 15.68
N PHE A 135 -14.04 13.72 16.26
CA PHE A 135 -14.30 14.00 17.67
C PHE A 135 -15.80 14.14 17.98
N ASP A 136 -16.58 14.73 17.09
CA ASP A 136 -18.02 14.84 17.27
C ASP A 136 -18.73 13.48 17.24
N ASP A 137 -18.25 12.57 16.39
CA ASP A 137 -18.81 11.23 16.24
C ASP A 137 -18.43 10.27 17.38
N VAL A 138 -17.14 10.23 17.76
CA VAL A 138 -16.61 9.22 18.69
C VAL A 138 -16.10 9.78 20.01
N ARG A 139 -16.12 11.10 20.20
CA ARG A 139 -15.69 11.81 21.43
C ARG A 139 -14.24 11.53 21.83
N ALA A 140 -13.38 11.24 20.85
CA ALA A 140 -11.95 11.04 21.02
C ALA A 140 -11.15 11.82 19.97
N LEU A 141 -10.11 12.53 20.41
CA LEU A 141 -9.22 13.25 19.50
C LEU A 141 -8.33 12.25 18.74
N PRO A 142 -8.25 12.33 17.40
CA PRO A 142 -7.46 11.39 16.62
C PRO A 142 -5.97 11.73 16.63
N VAL A 143 -5.14 10.76 16.25
CA VAL A 143 -3.78 11.01 15.78
C VAL A 143 -3.80 11.21 14.27
N LEU A 144 -3.18 12.28 13.78
CA LEU A 144 -3.08 12.59 12.35
C LEU A 144 -1.68 12.25 11.84
N VAL A 145 -1.63 11.42 10.80
CA VAL A 145 -0.42 11.08 10.05
C VAL A 145 -0.52 11.67 8.66
N VAL A 146 0.50 12.42 8.26
CA VAL A 146 0.59 13.03 6.93
C VAL A 146 1.88 12.57 6.28
N ILE A 147 1.78 11.98 5.09
CA ILE A 147 2.92 11.68 4.24
C ILE A 147 2.95 12.74 3.15
N SER A 148 3.94 13.62 3.21
CA SER A 148 4.06 14.74 2.28
C SER A 148 5.08 14.47 1.20
N ILE A 149 4.62 14.46 -0.06
CA ILE A 149 5.44 14.16 -1.24
C ILE A 149 6.46 15.27 -1.51
N ASP A 150 5.99 16.52 -1.65
CA ASP A 150 6.84 17.70 -1.95
C ASP A 150 7.17 18.52 -0.69
N GLY A 151 6.80 18.04 0.50
CA GLY A 151 7.01 18.74 1.76
C GLY A 151 6.08 19.96 1.96
N PHE A 152 6.64 21.04 2.49
CA PHE A 152 5.86 22.22 2.87
C PHE A 152 5.80 23.26 1.74
N SER A 153 4.72 24.04 1.73
CA SER A 153 4.54 25.13 0.74
C SER A 153 5.64 26.19 0.76
N SER A 154 6.22 26.49 1.93
CA SER A 154 7.43 27.28 2.06
C SER A 154 8.20 26.91 3.32
N LYS A 155 9.47 27.32 3.37
CA LYS A 155 10.33 27.16 4.54
C LYS A 155 9.80 27.97 5.73
N GLU A 156 9.38 29.20 5.46
CA GLU A 156 8.84 30.14 6.45
C GLU A 156 7.56 29.58 7.09
N PHE A 157 6.65 29.04 6.28
CA PHE A 157 5.44 28.40 6.79
C PHE A 157 5.76 27.22 7.70
N ARG A 158 6.70 26.37 7.28
CA ARG A 158 7.15 25.22 8.07
C ARG A 158 7.75 25.66 9.41
N ASP A 159 8.74 26.54 9.37
CA ASP A 159 9.50 26.95 10.55
C ASP A 159 8.63 27.77 11.54
N PHE A 160 7.55 28.41 11.05
CA PHE A 160 6.58 29.10 11.88
C PHE A 160 5.53 28.17 12.50
N ALA A 161 5.01 27.20 11.74
CA ALA A 161 3.84 26.42 12.15
C ALA A 161 4.17 25.01 12.66
N PHE A 162 5.38 24.51 12.44
CA PHE A 162 5.74 23.13 12.75
C PHE A 162 7.03 23.04 13.56
N ASP A 163 6.98 22.19 14.57
CA ASP A 163 8.12 21.92 15.42
C ASP A 163 8.86 20.69 14.94
N LYS A 164 10.18 20.77 15.06
CA LYS A 164 11.10 19.66 14.86
C LYS A 164 11.66 19.24 16.22
N SER A 165 11.17 18.13 16.76
CA SER A 165 11.75 17.53 17.95
C SER A 165 12.99 16.71 17.58
N ASP A 166 14.09 16.94 18.27
CA ASP A 166 15.29 16.10 18.15
C ASP A 166 14.95 14.65 18.53
N GLY A 167 15.31 13.71 17.66
CA GLY A 167 15.05 12.28 17.83
C GLY A 167 13.88 11.72 17.03
N ASN A 168 12.87 12.53 16.69
CA ASN A 168 11.75 12.07 15.87
C ASN A 168 12.08 12.11 14.37
N SER A 169 11.36 11.28 13.59
CA SER A 169 11.53 11.17 12.14
C SER A 169 10.46 11.92 11.35
N PHE A 170 9.77 12.87 11.99
CA PHE A 170 8.67 13.65 11.44
C PHE A 170 8.60 15.04 12.07
N TYR A 171 7.90 15.96 11.42
CA TYR A 171 7.50 17.25 12.00
C TYR A 171 6.23 17.09 12.83
N THR A 172 6.07 17.93 13.84
CA THR A 172 4.87 18.02 14.67
C THR A 172 4.21 19.39 14.53
N HIS A 173 2.94 19.48 14.88
CA HIS A 173 2.17 20.73 14.83
C HIS A 173 1.40 20.91 16.15
N PRO A 174 1.36 22.12 16.73
CA PRO A 174 0.50 22.41 17.88
C PRO A 174 -0.97 22.12 17.56
N CYS A 175 -1.54 21.08 18.19
CA CYS A 175 -2.85 20.54 17.79
C CYS A 175 -3.78 20.20 18.96
N GLN A 176 -3.43 20.59 20.20
CA GLN A 176 -4.07 20.10 21.42
C GLN A 176 -5.59 20.31 21.48
N SER A 177 -6.13 21.26 20.70
CA SER A 177 -7.56 21.55 20.65
C SER A 177 -8.33 20.75 19.59
N TRP A 178 -7.67 19.99 18.71
CA TRP A 178 -8.32 19.31 17.60
C TRP A 178 -7.72 17.96 17.21
N ALA A 179 -6.53 17.58 17.70
CA ALA A 179 -5.95 16.26 17.54
C ALA A 179 -5.09 15.90 18.75
N LYS A 180 -4.89 14.59 18.98
CA LYS A 180 -3.99 14.07 20.02
C LYS A 180 -2.54 14.30 19.65
N GLN A 181 -2.21 14.13 18.37
CA GLN A 181 -0.88 14.36 17.80
C GLN A 181 -1.00 14.57 16.29
N VAL A 182 -0.07 15.35 15.73
CA VAL A 182 0.14 15.46 14.28
C VAL A 182 1.57 15.02 13.95
N GLN A 183 1.72 14.10 13.00
CA GLN A 183 3.00 13.64 12.48
C GLN A 183 3.08 13.89 10.98
N VAL A 184 4.04 14.69 10.52
CA VAL A 184 4.26 14.99 9.10
C VAL A 184 5.60 14.43 8.63
N TYR A 185 5.55 13.40 7.79
CA TYR A 185 6.69 12.77 7.15
C TYR A 185 7.01 13.48 5.84
N THR A 186 8.30 13.73 5.59
CA THR A 186 8.79 14.45 4.40
C THR A 186 10.07 13.80 3.88
N VAL A 187 10.41 14.09 2.62
CA VAL A 187 11.63 13.57 1.98
C VAL A 187 12.91 13.89 2.77
N ASP A 188 13.00 15.09 3.36
CA ASP A 188 14.16 15.54 4.15
C ASP A 188 14.47 14.64 5.35
N PHE A 189 13.45 14.01 5.92
CA PHE A 189 13.60 13.10 7.06
C PHE A 189 13.95 11.70 6.61
N ILE A 190 13.31 11.25 5.55
CA ILE A 190 13.54 9.92 5.00
C ILE A 190 14.99 9.80 4.54
N ALA A 191 15.51 10.81 3.82
CA ALA A 191 16.89 10.84 3.36
C ALA A 191 17.92 10.68 4.51
N LYS A 192 17.58 11.07 5.75
CA LYS A 192 18.48 10.95 6.91
C LYS A 192 18.37 9.62 7.65
N ARG A 193 17.29 8.89 7.44
CA ARG A 193 16.95 7.68 8.21
C ARG A 193 16.93 6.42 7.36
N ILE A 194 16.87 6.54 6.04
CA ILE A 194 16.78 5.39 5.12
C ILE A 194 18.06 4.54 5.09
N ASP A 195 19.18 5.08 5.57
CA ASP A 195 20.43 4.33 5.74
C ASP A 195 20.54 3.64 7.11
N SER A 196 19.55 3.76 8.00
CA SER A 196 19.58 3.06 9.30
C SER A 196 19.44 1.54 9.12
N SER A 197 20.11 0.77 9.98
CA SER A 197 19.98 -0.68 10.02
C SER A 197 19.55 -1.13 11.42
N PRO A 198 18.36 -1.74 11.58
CA PRO A 198 17.31 -1.92 10.57
C PRO A 198 16.64 -0.59 10.16
N ILE A 199 15.99 -0.57 8.99
CA ILE A 199 15.14 0.55 8.59
C ILE A 199 13.82 0.46 9.36
N ASP A 200 13.36 1.59 9.90
CA ASP A 200 12.04 1.69 10.51
C ASP A 200 10.93 1.46 9.46
N PRO A 201 9.97 0.54 9.69
CA PRO A 201 8.96 0.22 8.69
C PRO A 201 8.09 1.40 8.23
N MET A 202 7.82 2.37 9.11
CA MET A 202 7.06 3.57 8.74
C MET A 202 7.90 4.48 7.84
N ILE A 203 9.22 4.54 8.06
CA ILE A 203 10.16 5.23 7.16
C ILE A 203 10.24 4.53 5.81
N ALA A 204 10.27 3.19 5.77
CA ALA A 204 10.22 2.44 4.52
C ALA A 204 8.91 2.71 3.74
N LEU A 205 7.77 2.71 4.43
CA LEU A 205 6.47 3.04 3.82
C LEU A 205 6.43 4.46 3.26
N ALA A 206 6.85 5.45 4.05
CA ALA A 206 6.91 6.83 3.61
C ALA A 206 7.87 7.01 2.43
N TYR A 207 9.01 6.32 2.41
CA TYR A 207 9.98 6.34 1.32
C TYR A 207 9.36 5.87 -0.01
N VAL A 208 8.66 4.74 -0.01
CA VAL A 208 7.96 4.22 -1.19
C VAL A 208 6.90 5.20 -1.69
N LEU A 209 6.09 5.75 -0.78
CA LEU A 209 4.99 6.64 -1.12
C LEU A 209 5.46 8.03 -1.60
N ILE A 210 6.62 8.51 -1.13
CA ILE A 210 7.18 9.81 -1.50
C ILE A 210 7.97 9.75 -2.79
N LEU A 211 8.75 8.69 -3.02
CA LEU A 211 9.49 8.55 -4.29
C LEU A 211 8.60 8.15 -5.47
N GLN A 212 7.44 7.57 -5.21
CA GLN A 212 6.42 7.31 -6.23
C GLN A 212 6.89 6.43 -7.40
N GLU A 213 7.94 5.64 -7.19
CA GLU A 213 8.50 4.80 -8.25
C GLU A 213 7.63 3.58 -8.50
N LYS A 214 7.26 3.32 -9.76
CA LYS A 214 6.41 2.17 -10.09
C LYS A 214 7.18 0.85 -10.10
N ASN A 215 8.47 0.90 -10.41
CA ASN A 215 9.35 -0.25 -10.39
C ASN A 215 10.28 -0.13 -9.19
N ILE A 216 10.37 -1.20 -8.39
CA ILE A 216 11.19 -1.20 -7.17
C ILE A 216 12.68 -0.95 -7.48
N MET A 217 13.18 -1.39 -8.63
CA MET A 217 14.57 -1.20 -9.07
C MET A 217 14.97 0.26 -9.24
N MET A 218 14.00 1.17 -9.35
CA MET A 218 14.28 2.60 -9.39
C MET A 218 14.71 3.14 -8.02
N LEU A 219 14.31 2.48 -6.93
CA LEU A 219 14.67 2.87 -5.57
C LEU A 219 16.14 2.52 -5.26
N ASP A 220 16.83 3.34 -4.47
CA ASP A 220 18.20 3.04 -4.02
C ASP A 220 18.27 1.90 -2.99
N LYS A 221 17.13 1.53 -2.41
CA LYS A 221 16.97 0.62 -1.26
C LYS A 221 16.03 -0.55 -1.54
N TYR A 222 15.95 -0.99 -2.79
CA TYR A 222 15.06 -2.07 -3.22
C TYR A 222 15.39 -3.44 -2.62
N ASP A 223 16.61 -3.61 -2.13
CA ASP A 223 17.12 -4.82 -1.48
C ASP A 223 16.65 -4.96 -0.02
N VAL A 224 16.04 -3.92 0.54
CA VAL A 224 15.53 -3.92 1.92
C VAL A 224 14.25 -4.76 1.99
N PRO A 225 14.18 -5.80 2.85
CA PRO A 225 13.02 -6.71 2.93
C PRO A 225 11.69 -5.99 3.14
N THR A 226 11.63 -4.99 4.03
CA THR A 226 10.40 -4.24 4.28
C THR A 226 9.91 -3.47 3.05
N ILE A 227 10.82 -2.92 2.24
CA ILE A 227 10.45 -2.23 0.99
C ILE A 227 9.91 -3.25 -0.02
N GLN A 228 10.53 -4.42 -0.11
CA GLN A 228 10.03 -5.51 -0.95
C GLN A 228 8.63 -5.97 -0.52
N ASP A 229 8.39 -6.14 0.78
CA ASP A 229 7.09 -6.57 1.31
C ASP A 229 5.98 -5.55 1.01
N ILE A 230 6.30 -4.24 1.08
CA ILE A 230 5.39 -3.16 0.67
C ILE A 230 5.06 -3.28 -0.82
N TYR A 231 6.04 -3.50 -1.70
CA TYR A 231 5.79 -3.66 -3.14
C TYR A 231 5.02 -4.94 -3.46
N LYS A 232 5.34 -6.08 -2.82
CA LYS A 232 4.60 -7.34 -2.98
C LYS A 232 3.14 -7.16 -2.58
N THR A 233 2.91 -6.49 -1.46
CA THR A 233 1.56 -6.13 -1.01
C THR A 233 0.85 -5.29 -2.08
N ALA A 234 1.49 -4.23 -2.57
CA ALA A 234 0.89 -3.36 -3.56
C ALA A 234 0.58 -4.12 -4.87
N LEU A 235 1.48 -4.98 -5.34
CA LEU A 235 1.23 -5.85 -6.48
C LEU A 235 0.01 -6.73 -6.24
N ASN A 236 -0.10 -7.40 -5.09
CA ASN A 236 -1.25 -8.23 -4.74
C ASN A 236 -2.56 -7.43 -4.72
N VAL A 237 -2.53 -6.19 -4.21
CA VAL A 237 -3.72 -5.30 -4.17
C VAL A 237 -4.18 -4.92 -5.58
N PHE A 238 -3.26 -4.72 -6.52
CA PHE A 238 -3.58 -4.19 -7.85
C PHE A 238 -3.44 -5.20 -9.00
N SER A 239 -3.25 -6.50 -8.74
CA SER A 239 -3.06 -7.53 -9.77
C SER A 239 -4.31 -7.89 -10.59
N PHE A 240 -5.33 -7.04 -10.67
CA PHE A 240 -6.55 -7.28 -11.43
C PHE A 240 -6.58 -6.47 -12.74
N GLY A 241 -6.58 -7.17 -13.88
CA GLY A 241 -6.91 -6.61 -15.20
C GLY A 241 -5.74 -6.58 -16.19
N LYS A 242 -5.53 -7.69 -16.93
CA LYS A 242 -4.70 -7.70 -18.14
C LYS A 242 -5.49 -7.07 -19.28
N ASP A 243 -5.27 -5.79 -19.55
CA ASP A 243 -5.61 -5.20 -20.85
C ASP A 243 -4.34 -5.22 -21.73
N THR A 244 -4.43 -5.88 -22.89
CA THR A 244 -3.29 -6.53 -23.54
C THR A 244 -2.56 -5.72 -24.62
N THR A 245 -2.99 -4.51 -24.97
CA THR A 245 -2.39 -3.76 -26.10
C THR A 245 -1.68 -2.46 -25.71
N ASP A 246 -2.24 -1.63 -24.82
CA ASP A 246 -1.55 -0.43 -24.28
C ASP A 246 -0.43 -0.77 -23.28
N ASP A 247 -0.37 -2.02 -22.85
CA ASP A 247 0.55 -2.49 -21.82
C ASP A 247 1.96 -2.76 -22.35
N LEU A 248 2.13 -3.04 -23.65
CA LEU A 248 3.45 -3.36 -24.22
C LEU A 248 4.37 -2.14 -24.29
N THR A 249 3.88 -1.03 -24.85
CA THR A 249 4.66 0.22 -24.97
C THR A 249 5.05 0.74 -23.59
N ARG A 250 4.10 0.75 -22.65
CA ARG A 250 4.33 1.15 -21.25
C ARG A 250 5.33 0.23 -20.54
N ARG A 251 5.27 -1.10 -20.80
CA ARG A 251 6.27 -2.05 -20.28
C ARG A 251 7.65 -1.81 -20.86
N ASN A 252 7.76 -1.49 -22.16
CA ASN A 252 9.04 -1.19 -22.81
C ASN A 252 9.65 0.12 -22.30
N GLU A 253 8.85 1.18 -22.14
CA GLU A 253 9.30 2.45 -21.56
C GLU A 253 9.83 2.24 -20.14
N SER A 254 9.06 1.56 -19.29
CA SER A 254 9.51 1.27 -17.93
C SER A 254 10.74 0.36 -17.88
N PHE A 255 10.92 -0.53 -18.85
CA PHE A 255 12.14 -1.31 -18.99
C PHE A 255 13.36 -0.41 -19.28
N CYS A 256 13.22 0.49 -20.26
CA CYS A 256 14.26 1.45 -20.60
C CYS A 256 14.61 2.35 -19.41
N ASP A 257 13.60 2.86 -18.71
CA ASP A 257 13.79 3.72 -17.54
C ASP A 257 14.49 2.98 -16.39
N ALA A 258 14.08 1.74 -16.10
CA ALA A 258 14.70 0.90 -15.08
C ALA A 258 16.17 0.59 -15.41
N MET A 259 16.47 0.21 -16.65
CA MET A 259 17.85 -0.02 -17.10
C MET A 259 18.70 1.25 -17.04
N ALA A 260 18.16 2.38 -17.51
CA ALA A 260 18.85 3.66 -17.46
C ALA A 260 19.18 4.07 -16.01
N SER A 261 18.24 3.84 -15.09
CA SER A 261 18.43 4.07 -13.66
C SER A 261 19.53 3.18 -13.07
N GLN A 262 19.55 1.88 -13.40
CA GLN A 262 20.62 0.98 -12.96
C GLN A 262 21.99 1.42 -13.48
N PHE A 263 22.11 1.82 -14.75
CA PHE A 263 23.35 2.36 -15.28
C PHE A 263 23.75 3.69 -14.61
N ALA A 264 22.79 4.58 -14.35
CA ALA A 264 23.06 5.82 -13.62
C ALA A 264 23.57 5.55 -12.19
N LYS A 265 23.03 4.54 -11.50
CA LYS A 265 23.51 4.08 -10.20
C LYS A 265 24.93 3.54 -10.29
N ILE A 266 25.23 2.71 -11.29
CA ILE A 266 26.60 2.22 -11.53
C ILE A 266 27.57 3.40 -11.71
N LEU A 267 27.24 4.37 -12.55
CA LEU A 267 28.09 5.55 -12.77
C LEU A 267 28.24 6.42 -11.50
N LYS A 268 27.21 6.49 -10.65
CA LYS A 268 27.25 7.23 -9.38
C LYS A 268 28.27 6.63 -8.40
N TYR A 269 28.35 5.31 -8.30
CA TYR A 269 29.22 4.63 -7.33
C TYR A 269 30.61 4.28 -7.89
N GLU A 270 30.86 4.41 -9.20
CA GLU A 270 32.16 4.13 -9.82
C GLU A 270 33.33 4.91 -9.17
N LYS A 271 33.06 6.14 -8.75
CA LYS A 271 34.07 7.04 -8.15
C LYS A 271 34.31 6.77 -6.65
N ASP A 272 33.47 5.95 -6.03
CA ASP A 272 33.55 5.62 -4.61
C ASP A 272 34.35 4.32 -4.44
N CYS A 273 35.54 4.41 -3.84
CA CYS A 273 36.43 3.26 -3.67
C CYS A 273 36.11 2.40 -2.43
N SER A 274 35.05 2.71 -1.67
CA SER A 274 34.64 1.90 -0.51
C SER A 274 34.23 0.48 -0.92
N GLU A 275 34.38 -0.48 0.00
CA GLU A 275 33.96 -1.87 -0.26
C GLU A 275 32.44 -1.97 -0.42
N GLU A 276 31.70 -1.16 0.34
CA GLU A 276 30.24 -1.06 0.27
C GLU A 276 29.80 -0.56 -1.11
N ALA A 277 30.46 0.46 -1.66
CA ALA A 277 30.19 0.94 -3.01
C ALA A 277 30.50 -0.13 -4.06
N ARG A 278 31.64 -0.84 -3.95
CA ARG A 278 31.96 -1.94 -4.88
C ARG A 278 30.99 -3.11 -4.80
N LYS A 279 30.42 -3.39 -3.63
CA LYS A 279 29.36 -4.40 -3.46
C LYS A 279 28.08 -3.93 -4.16
N ARG A 280 27.67 -2.67 -3.96
CA ARG A 280 26.49 -2.08 -4.63
C ARG A 280 26.64 -2.04 -6.15
N LEU A 281 27.82 -1.67 -6.65
CA LEU A 281 28.13 -1.67 -8.08
C LEU A 281 27.89 -3.03 -8.74
N ARG A 282 28.42 -4.10 -8.12
CA ARG A 282 28.20 -5.47 -8.60
C ARG A 282 26.73 -5.85 -8.56
N GLN A 283 26.06 -5.55 -7.45
CA GLN A 283 24.63 -5.85 -7.29
C GLN A 283 23.78 -5.16 -8.36
N TYR A 284 23.98 -3.87 -8.62
CA TYR A 284 23.23 -3.13 -9.64
C TYR A 284 23.47 -3.68 -11.05
N ALA A 285 24.69 -4.11 -11.36
CA ALA A 285 25.01 -4.73 -12.64
C ALA A 285 24.35 -6.11 -12.80
N GLU A 286 24.42 -6.95 -11.76
CA GLU A 286 23.81 -8.29 -11.74
C GLU A 286 22.28 -8.20 -11.85
N ASP A 287 21.65 -7.33 -11.06
CA ASP A 287 20.20 -7.17 -11.07
C ASP A 287 19.70 -6.54 -12.38
N GLY A 288 20.47 -5.64 -12.99
CA GLY A 288 20.18 -5.13 -14.33
C GLY A 288 20.22 -6.24 -15.41
N ILE A 289 21.19 -7.14 -15.32
CA ILE A 289 21.27 -8.31 -16.22
C ILE A 289 20.07 -9.23 -16.02
N ASP A 290 19.71 -9.53 -14.76
CA ASP A 290 18.62 -10.45 -14.46
C ASP A 290 17.25 -9.84 -14.81
N PHE A 291 17.04 -8.56 -14.54
CA PHE A 291 15.87 -7.81 -15.01
C PHE A 291 15.72 -7.89 -16.53
N ALA A 292 16.79 -7.68 -17.30
CA ALA A 292 16.78 -7.79 -18.75
C ALA A 292 16.47 -9.21 -19.26
N ARG A 293 17.04 -10.24 -18.62
CA ARG A 293 16.73 -11.64 -18.94
C ARG A 293 15.26 -11.96 -18.70
N GLN A 294 14.72 -11.52 -17.58
CA GLN A 294 13.34 -11.80 -17.22
C GLN A 294 12.33 -11.04 -18.07
N PHE A 295 12.61 -9.76 -18.34
CA PHE A 295 11.82 -8.98 -19.28
C PHE A 295 11.75 -9.69 -20.64
N LYS A 296 12.89 -10.15 -21.16
CA LYS A 296 12.96 -10.94 -22.41
C LYS A 296 12.10 -12.21 -22.33
N ARG A 297 12.18 -12.98 -21.24
CA ARG A 297 11.36 -14.20 -21.06
C ARG A 297 9.87 -13.85 -21.12
N ARG A 298 9.43 -12.83 -20.38
CA ARG A 298 8.01 -12.41 -20.33
C ARG A 298 7.50 -11.94 -21.69
N GLN A 299 8.31 -11.21 -22.47
CA GLN A 299 7.93 -10.78 -23.82
C GLN A 299 7.77 -11.96 -24.79
N LEU A 300 8.64 -12.97 -24.69
CA LEU A 300 8.56 -14.15 -25.56
C LEU A 300 7.32 -15.01 -25.28
N PHE A 301 6.87 -15.10 -24.03
CA PHE A 301 5.64 -15.83 -23.68
C PHE A 301 4.36 -15.15 -24.18
N VAL A 302 4.37 -13.83 -24.43
CA VAL A 302 3.22 -13.09 -24.94
C VAL A 302 3.04 -13.26 -26.46
N ILE A 303 4.10 -13.66 -27.19
CA ILE A 303 4.08 -13.79 -28.66
C ILE A 303 3.61 -15.20 -29.12
N GLN A 304 3.49 -16.16 -28.20
CA GLN A 304 3.11 -17.55 -28.53
C GLN A 304 1.61 -17.88 -28.38
N TRP A 305 0.74 -16.88 -28.18
CA TRP A 305 -0.72 -17.06 -28.13
C TRP A 305 -1.42 -16.15 -29.14
#